data_AF-A0A9W9HBL0-F1
#
_entry.id   AF-A0A9W9HBL0-F1
#
_cell.length_a   1.000
_cell.length_b   1.000
_cell.length_c   1.000
_cell.angle_alpha   90.00
_cell.angle_beta   90.00
_cell.angle_gamma   90.00
#
_symmetry.space_group_name_H-M   'P 1'
#
loop_
_entity.id
_entity.type
_entity.pdbx_description
1 polymer ?
#
loop_
_entity_poly.entity_id
_entity_poly.type
_entity_poly.pdbx_seq_one_letter_code
_entity_poly.pdbx_strand_id
1 'polypeptide(L)'
;MTSTNNLAFTAPINPAGATPHLSLDQIWSGLLLKIRSAETFVPAAIQSTKVVDEYIDPATGNPVTVREVTFRETQKIVKETVTAFKPCRVEFAQPDGSRVSNVISQGADGELFMTYIFEWRHPGASEKELAELLGKEKKMSQMAVEGTIKPTHGFKAIAYIEILLDLRDSFDLIGSTRDGMPMKEALSPYRLSFFTLIKTYTRASSSLTTQLQTYTQTLIMLEARLEQASLLKRVVDAIKDLVQDCNFDCNDSGIALQAMDNSHVALVSMLLRAEGFSPYRCDRNIALGINLLSLTKVLRAAQNEDILTLKAEDSPDAVNLMFESAETDRLSEYDIKLMDIDQEHLAIPETEYAATVKMPSGEFQRICRDLNQLSESVVIEASKEGVKFSCQGDIGNGSVTIRQHTNVENPEKNVTIDLSEPVALTFSLKYLVNFCKASNLSTFVELHLSAEVPLLVEYGLGSGHLRFYLAPKIGDEE
;
A
#
# COMPACT_ATOMS: atom_id res chain seq x y z
N MET A 1 12.54 -21.95 -51.05
CA MET A 1 12.48 -20.60 -50.44
C MET A 1 12.70 -20.77 -48.96
N THR A 2 13.48 -19.89 -48.32
CA THR A 2 13.70 -19.94 -46.87
C THR A 2 12.36 -19.82 -46.17
N SER A 3 11.94 -20.88 -45.48
CA SER A 3 10.70 -20.90 -44.69
C SER A 3 10.94 -20.12 -43.39
N THR A 4 11.10 -18.80 -43.54
CA THR A 4 11.55 -17.89 -42.48
C THR A 4 10.69 -16.65 -42.48
N ASN A 5 10.14 -16.31 -41.31
CA ASN A 5 9.49 -15.03 -41.09
C ASN A 5 10.48 -14.06 -40.46
N ASN A 6 10.70 -12.94 -41.17
CA ASN A 6 11.59 -11.88 -40.73
C ASN A 6 10.75 -10.66 -40.34
N LEU A 7 10.86 -10.24 -39.08
CA LEU A 7 10.07 -9.15 -38.52
C LEU A 7 10.98 -8.19 -37.76
N ALA A 8 10.67 -6.90 -37.82
CA ALA A 8 11.30 -5.91 -36.97
C ALA A 8 10.23 -5.00 -36.36
N PHE A 9 10.38 -4.68 -35.08
CA PHE A 9 9.51 -3.74 -34.39
C PHE A 9 10.35 -2.79 -33.55
N THR A 10 10.02 -1.49 -33.62
CA THR A 10 10.73 -0.42 -32.92
C THR A 10 9.74 0.38 -32.10
N ALA A 11 10.10 0.70 -30.85
CA ALA A 11 9.34 1.60 -30.00
C ALA A 11 10.28 2.61 -29.29
N PRO A 12 9.80 3.83 -29.01
CA PRO A 12 10.55 4.78 -28.20
C PRO A 12 10.73 4.19 -26.80
N ILE A 13 11.96 4.24 -26.28
CA ILE A 13 12.23 3.84 -24.90
C ILE A 13 11.57 4.85 -23.97
N ASN A 14 11.74 6.15 -24.20
CA ASN A 14 11.18 7.21 -23.36
C ASN A 14 10.09 7.97 -24.12
N PRO A 15 8.85 7.45 -24.22
CA PRO A 15 7.75 8.17 -24.85
C PRO A 15 7.41 9.46 -24.07
N ALA A 16 6.75 10.41 -24.73
CA ALA A 16 6.33 11.67 -24.11
C ALA A 16 5.51 11.42 -22.83
N GLY A 17 5.97 11.97 -21.70
CA GLY A 17 5.35 11.79 -20.37
C GLY A 17 5.85 10.58 -19.57
N ALA A 18 6.82 9.82 -20.07
CA ALA A 18 7.43 8.73 -19.32
C ALA A 18 8.27 9.26 -18.13
N THR A 19 7.97 8.75 -16.93
CA THR A 19 8.75 9.02 -15.71
C THR A 19 8.99 7.71 -14.95
N PRO A 20 10.24 7.38 -14.56
CA PRO A 20 11.47 8.14 -14.82
C PRO A 20 11.96 8.00 -16.27
N HIS A 21 12.79 8.94 -16.70
CA HIS A 21 13.44 8.89 -18.01
C HIS A 21 14.66 7.98 -17.94
N LEU A 22 14.70 6.92 -18.76
CA LEU A 22 15.74 5.89 -18.73
C LEU A 22 16.94 6.28 -19.58
N SER A 23 18.14 6.10 -19.02
CA SER A 23 19.44 6.25 -19.69
C SER A 23 19.84 5.00 -20.49
N LEU A 24 20.83 5.14 -21.38
CA LEU A 24 21.36 4.01 -22.16
C LEU A 24 21.87 2.88 -21.26
N ASP A 25 22.57 3.22 -20.17
CA ASP A 25 23.13 2.23 -19.24
C ASP A 25 22.04 1.50 -18.44
N GLN A 26 20.98 2.20 -18.02
CA GLN A 26 19.84 1.58 -17.35
C GLN A 26 19.12 0.59 -18.27
N ILE A 27 18.88 0.95 -19.53
CA ILE A 27 18.28 0.02 -20.50
C ILE A 27 19.21 -1.14 -20.82
N TRP A 28 20.50 -0.90 -20.96
CA TRP A 28 21.48 -1.94 -21.19
C TRP A 28 21.46 -2.99 -20.08
N SER A 29 21.42 -2.55 -18.82
CA SER A 29 21.27 -3.44 -17.67
C SER A 29 19.94 -4.16 -17.64
N GLY A 30 18.84 -3.51 -18.07
CA GLY A 30 17.56 -4.18 -18.28
C GLY A 30 17.64 -5.32 -19.29
N LEU A 31 18.40 -5.14 -20.39
CA LEU A 31 18.66 -6.22 -21.34
C LEU A 31 19.45 -7.37 -20.72
N LEU A 32 20.49 -7.07 -19.93
CA LEU A 32 21.27 -8.12 -19.23
C LEU A 32 20.40 -8.91 -18.23
N LEU A 33 19.51 -8.22 -17.50
CA LEU A 33 18.56 -8.89 -16.61
C LEU A 33 17.62 -9.80 -17.40
N LYS A 34 17.13 -9.33 -18.55
CA LYS A 34 16.28 -10.11 -19.44
C LYS A 34 16.95 -11.39 -19.95
N ILE A 35 18.28 -11.40 -20.10
CA ILE A 35 19.02 -12.63 -20.43
C ILE A 35 18.84 -13.68 -19.32
N ARG A 36 18.82 -13.26 -18.06
CA ARG A 36 18.78 -14.17 -16.90
C ARG A 36 17.37 -14.51 -16.44
N SER A 37 16.40 -13.60 -16.63
CA SER A 37 15.02 -13.76 -16.17
C SER A 37 14.05 -13.20 -17.22
N ALA A 38 13.81 -13.97 -18.28
CA ALA A 38 12.95 -13.55 -19.37
C ALA A 38 11.47 -13.49 -18.96
N GLU A 39 11.05 -14.30 -17.98
CA GLU A 39 9.70 -14.31 -17.40
C GLU A 39 9.31 -12.98 -16.75
N THR A 40 10.27 -12.20 -16.23
CA THR A 40 10.00 -10.86 -15.70
C THR A 40 9.55 -9.88 -16.78
N PHE A 41 10.04 -10.05 -18.01
CA PHE A 41 9.76 -9.15 -19.12
C PHE A 41 8.62 -9.65 -20.02
N VAL A 42 8.47 -10.97 -20.14
CA VAL A 42 7.43 -11.57 -21.00
C VAL A 42 6.65 -12.64 -20.22
N PRO A 43 6.01 -12.29 -19.09
CA PRO A 43 5.38 -13.27 -18.18
C PRO A 43 4.22 -14.05 -18.81
N ALA A 44 3.56 -13.45 -19.81
CA ALA A 44 2.48 -14.07 -20.55
C ALA A 44 2.96 -15.27 -21.39
N ALA A 45 4.17 -15.19 -21.96
CA ALA A 45 4.71 -16.23 -22.84
C ALA A 45 5.68 -17.19 -22.12
N ILE A 46 6.44 -16.67 -21.15
CA ILE A 46 7.53 -17.40 -20.48
C ILE A 46 7.14 -17.67 -19.03
N GLN A 47 7.31 -18.92 -18.62
CA GLN A 47 7.06 -19.36 -17.26
C GLN A 47 8.31 -19.26 -16.38
N SER A 48 9.48 -19.65 -16.91
CA SER A 48 10.74 -19.63 -16.17
C SER A 48 11.95 -19.62 -17.10
N THR A 49 13.05 -19.06 -16.59
CA THR A 49 14.37 -19.08 -17.21
C THR A 49 15.36 -19.77 -16.27
N LYS A 50 16.19 -20.65 -16.83
CA LYS A 50 17.30 -21.30 -16.12
C LYS A 50 18.60 -21.07 -16.87
N VAL A 51 19.57 -20.43 -16.22
CA VAL A 51 20.92 -20.30 -16.79
C VAL A 51 21.64 -21.66 -16.67
N VAL A 52 22.19 -22.13 -17.79
CA VAL A 52 22.87 -23.42 -17.92
C VAL A 52 24.38 -23.23 -17.89
N ASP A 53 24.90 -22.22 -18.58
CA ASP A 53 26.34 -21.96 -18.67
C ASP A 53 26.62 -20.49 -18.99
N GLU A 54 27.80 -20.00 -18.62
CA GLU A 54 28.26 -18.63 -18.88
C GLU A 54 29.77 -18.59 -19.15
N TYR A 55 30.15 -17.93 -20.24
CA TYR A 55 31.54 -17.79 -20.65
C TYR A 55 31.78 -16.53 -21.47
N ILE A 56 33.03 -16.18 -21.71
CA ILE A 56 33.42 -15.13 -22.67
C ILE A 56 33.80 -15.82 -23.97
N ASP A 57 33.18 -15.41 -25.08
CA ASP A 57 33.53 -15.92 -26.41
C ASP A 57 35.00 -15.56 -26.72
N PRO A 58 35.90 -16.54 -26.89
CA PRO A 58 37.31 -16.28 -27.14
C PRO A 58 37.59 -15.60 -28.49
N ALA A 59 36.67 -15.71 -29.47
CA ALA A 59 36.84 -15.08 -30.77
C ALA A 59 36.43 -13.60 -30.76
N THR A 60 35.40 -13.25 -30.00
CA THR A 60 34.81 -11.90 -30.03
C THR A 60 35.00 -11.11 -28.73
N GLY A 61 35.39 -11.75 -27.64
CA GLY A 61 35.51 -11.16 -26.31
C GLY A 61 34.17 -10.85 -25.64
N ASN A 62 33.04 -11.23 -26.24
CA ASN A 62 31.71 -10.89 -25.73
C ASN A 62 31.23 -11.90 -24.68
N PRO A 63 30.48 -11.45 -23.65
CA PRO A 63 29.81 -12.35 -22.73
C PRO A 63 28.74 -13.19 -23.44
N VAL A 64 28.76 -14.49 -23.18
CA VAL A 64 27.78 -15.46 -23.67
C VAL A 64 27.11 -16.15 -22.49
N THR A 65 25.78 -16.15 -22.49
CA THR A 65 24.95 -16.87 -21.52
C THR A 65 24.13 -17.93 -22.26
N VAL A 66 24.27 -19.18 -21.87
CA VAL A 66 23.45 -20.29 -22.35
C VAL A 66 22.32 -20.53 -21.35
N ARG A 67 21.07 -20.52 -21.81
CA ARG A 67 19.89 -20.63 -20.95
C ARG A 67 18.85 -21.58 -21.52
N GLU A 68 18.00 -22.10 -20.64
CA GLU A 68 16.80 -22.84 -20.95
C GLU A 68 15.58 -21.99 -20.56
N VAL A 69 14.68 -21.79 -21.51
CA VAL A 69 13.44 -21.02 -21.33
C VAL A 69 12.26 -21.97 -21.44
N THR A 70 11.38 -21.94 -20.44
CA THR A 70 10.15 -22.74 -20.43
C THR A 70 8.97 -21.87 -20.88
N PHE A 71 8.35 -22.23 -22.01
CA PHE A 71 7.17 -21.53 -22.51
C PHE A 71 5.90 -21.95 -21.77
N ARG A 72 5.09 -20.98 -21.36
CA ARG A 72 3.94 -21.21 -20.48
C ARG A 72 2.84 -22.04 -21.13
N GLU A 73 2.45 -21.71 -22.37
CA GLU A 73 1.32 -22.39 -23.05
C GLU A 73 1.66 -23.83 -23.46
N THR A 74 2.87 -24.05 -23.97
CA THR A 74 3.25 -25.35 -24.56
C THR A 74 4.05 -26.23 -23.61
N GLN A 75 4.51 -25.68 -22.47
CA GLN A 75 5.48 -26.31 -21.57
C GLN A 75 6.79 -26.73 -22.27
N LYS A 76 7.03 -26.23 -23.49
CA LYS A 76 8.22 -26.54 -24.28
C LYS A 76 9.42 -25.82 -23.66
N ILE A 77 10.50 -26.55 -23.47
CA ILE A 77 11.79 -25.99 -23.06
C ILE A 77 12.62 -25.73 -24.31
N VAL A 78 13.09 -24.51 -24.46
CA VAL A 78 13.96 -24.10 -25.56
C VAL A 78 15.30 -23.65 -25.00
N LYS A 79 16.38 -24.22 -25.52
CA LYS A 79 17.74 -23.80 -25.21
C LYS A 79 18.12 -22.63 -26.10
N GLU A 80 18.66 -21.57 -25.52
CA GLU A 80 19.11 -20.37 -26.21
C GLU A 80 20.57 -20.08 -25.87
N THR A 81 21.34 -19.67 -26.88
CA THR A 81 22.67 -19.10 -26.69
C THR A 81 22.57 -17.60 -26.88
N VAL A 82 22.84 -16.84 -25.82
CA VAL A 82 22.66 -15.39 -25.82
C VAL A 82 24.00 -14.69 -25.76
N THR A 83 24.29 -13.82 -26.74
CA THR A 83 25.55 -13.07 -26.80
C THR A 83 25.27 -11.58 -26.56
N ALA A 84 26.00 -10.96 -25.63
CA ALA A 84 25.83 -9.56 -25.27
C ALA A 84 26.91 -8.68 -25.92
N PHE A 85 26.50 -7.77 -26.79
CA PHE A 85 27.35 -6.79 -27.48
C PHE A 85 27.14 -5.41 -26.86
N LYS A 86 27.96 -5.08 -25.85
CA LYS A 86 27.91 -3.77 -25.17
C LYS A 86 28.22 -2.64 -26.19
N PRO A 87 27.54 -1.48 -26.14
CA PRO A 87 26.53 -1.06 -25.16
C PRO A 87 25.07 -1.25 -25.59
N CYS A 88 24.80 -1.81 -26.76
CA CYS A 88 23.51 -1.59 -27.41
C CYS A 88 22.80 -2.82 -27.93
N ARG A 89 23.40 -4.02 -27.96
CA ARG A 89 22.78 -5.17 -28.61
C ARG A 89 22.93 -6.47 -27.84
N VAL A 90 21.86 -7.26 -27.77
CA VAL A 90 21.91 -8.66 -27.32
C VAL A 90 21.29 -9.56 -28.39
N GLU A 91 21.91 -10.68 -28.69
CA GLU A 91 21.45 -11.64 -29.70
C GLU A 91 21.12 -12.98 -29.06
N PHE A 92 19.93 -13.51 -29.32
CA PHE A 92 19.44 -14.81 -28.88
C PHE A 92 19.43 -15.76 -30.07
N ALA A 93 20.19 -16.86 -29.99
CA ALA A 93 20.25 -17.88 -31.02
C ALA A 93 19.64 -19.20 -30.50
N GLN A 94 18.74 -19.78 -31.29
CA GLN A 94 18.12 -21.07 -31.03
C GLN A 94 18.74 -22.18 -31.90
N PRO A 95 18.72 -23.45 -31.45
CA PRO A 95 19.28 -24.59 -32.19
C PRO A 95 18.66 -24.83 -33.57
N ASP A 96 17.41 -24.41 -33.78
CA ASP A 96 16.72 -24.49 -35.07
C ASP A 96 17.20 -23.44 -36.08
N GLY A 97 18.14 -22.57 -35.67
CA GLY A 97 18.68 -21.47 -36.46
C GLY A 97 17.87 -20.19 -36.36
N SER A 98 16.78 -20.16 -35.59
CA SER A 98 16.03 -18.93 -35.31
C SER A 98 16.88 -17.96 -34.49
N ARG A 99 16.77 -16.67 -34.78
CA ARG A 99 17.54 -15.60 -34.13
C ARG A 99 16.65 -14.44 -33.72
N VAL A 100 16.94 -13.85 -32.57
CA VAL A 100 16.31 -12.61 -32.12
C VAL A 100 17.40 -11.64 -31.71
N SER A 101 17.35 -10.41 -32.22
CA SER A 101 18.28 -9.34 -31.84
C SER A 101 17.51 -8.22 -31.18
N ASN A 102 17.90 -7.86 -29.96
CA ASN A 102 17.34 -6.70 -29.26
C ASN A 102 18.40 -5.61 -29.30
N VAL A 103 18.05 -4.49 -29.93
CA VAL A 103 18.97 -3.39 -30.25
C VAL A 103 18.44 -2.10 -29.63
N ILE A 104 19.30 -1.40 -28.89
CA ILE A 104 19.11 -0.03 -28.47
C ILE A 104 19.70 0.87 -29.56
N SER A 105 18.91 1.77 -30.10
CA SER A 105 19.35 2.74 -31.11
C SER A 105 19.08 4.16 -30.63
N GLN A 106 19.81 5.13 -31.19
CA GLN A 106 19.69 6.54 -30.84
C GLN A 106 19.24 7.33 -32.09
N GLY A 107 18.20 8.13 -31.94
CA GLY A 107 17.74 9.07 -32.96
C GLY A 107 18.66 10.27 -33.11
N ALA A 108 18.45 11.06 -34.18
CA ALA A 108 19.27 12.24 -34.47
C ALA A 108 19.27 13.28 -33.32
N ASP A 109 18.15 13.37 -32.60
CA ASP A 109 17.95 14.29 -31.47
C ASP A 109 18.30 13.67 -30.11
N GLY A 110 18.95 12.50 -30.11
CA GLY A 110 19.41 11.81 -28.90
C GLY A 110 18.38 10.88 -28.25
N GLU A 111 17.16 10.79 -28.80
CA GLU A 111 16.09 9.90 -28.34
C GLU A 111 16.51 8.42 -28.41
N LEU A 112 16.15 7.63 -27.40
CA LEU A 112 16.46 6.20 -27.37
C LEU A 112 15.29 5.36 -27.89
N PHE A 113 15.60 4.38 -28.73
CA PHE A 113 14.63 3.43 -29.30
C PHE A 113 15.05 2.00 -29.03
N MET A 114 14.08 1.14 -28.74
CA MET A 114 14.28 -0.30 -28.63
C MET A 114 13.74 -0.96 -29.89
N THR A 115 14.61 -1.66 -30.61
CA THR A 115 14.30 -2.38 -31.85
C THR A 115 14.54 -3.85 -31.67
N TYR A 116 13.52 -4.68 -31.87
CA TYR A 116 13.68 -6.12 -31.91
C TYR A 116 13.61 -6.60 -33.35
N ILE A 117 14.54 -7.45 -33.73
CA ILE A 117 14.63 -8.08 -35.04
C ILE A 117 14.51 -9.58 -34.82
N PHE A 118 13.50 -10.19 -35.45
CA PHE A 118 13.20 -11.61 -35.35
C PHE A 118 13.45 -12.28 -36.70
N GLU A 119 14.20 -13.37 -36.67
CA GLU A 119 14.37 -14.33 -37.76
C GLU A 119 13.84 -15.68 -37.26
N TRP A 120 12.56 -15.96 -37.47
CA TRP A 120 11.95 -17.23 -37.06
C TRP A 120 11.96 -18.22 -38.20
N ARG A 121 12.61 -19.36 -37.99
CA ARG A 121 12.71 -20.43 -39.00
C ARG A 121 11.66 -21.50 -38.74
N HIS A 122 10.92 -21.85 -39.80
CA HIS A 122 9.88 -22.87 -39.80
C HIS A 122 10.21 -23.93 -40.85
N PRO A 123 11.15 -24.86 -40.59
CA PRO A 123 11.54 -25.86 -41.58
C PRO A 123 10.34 -26.70 -42.04
N GLY A 124 10.07 -26.71 -43.35
CA GLY A 124 9.00 -27.53 -43.94
C GLY A 124 7.60 -26.88 -43.97
N ALA A 125 7.43 -25.65 -43.49
CA ALA A 125 6.17 -24.92 -43.61
C ALA A 125 5.87 -24.51 -45.05
N SER A 126 4.63 -24.69 -45.49
CA SER A 126 4.10 -24.17 -46.75
C SER A 126 3.93 -22.65 -46.71
N GLU A 127 3.82 -21.99 -47.87
CA GLU A 127 3.59 -20.53 -47.94
C GLU A 127 2.33 -20.09 -47.17
N LYS A 128 1.28 -20.91 -47.18
CA LYS A 128 0.03 -20.63 -46.47
C LYS A 128 0.21 -20.70 -44.96
N GLU A 129 0.88 -21.73 -44.46
CA GLU A 129 1.18 -21.88 -43.03
C GLU A 129 2.13 -20.78 -42.54
N LEU A 130 3.10 -20.40 -43.36
CA LEU A 130 4.02 -19.31 -43.06
C LEU A 130 3.28 -17.97 -42.90
N ALA A 131 2.29 -17.70 -43.77
CA ALA A 131 1.44 -16.51 -43.69
C ALA A 131 0.52 -16.49 -42.45
N GLU A 132 0.01 -17.65 -42.03
CA GLU A 132 -0.81 -17.78 -40.81
C GLU A 132 0.04 -17.57 -39.54
N LEU A 133 1.26 -18.11 -39.52
CA LEU A 133 2.22 -17.91 -38.42
C LEU A 133 2.64 -16.44 -38.31
N LEU A 134 2.89 -15.78 -39.44
CA LEU A 134 3.30 -14.37 -39.50
C LEU A 134 2.34 -13.44 -38.74
N GLY A 135 1.02 -13.71 -38.80
CA GLY A 135 0.02 -12.92 -38.09
C GLY A 135 0.12 -13.01 -36.57
N LYS A 136 0.38 -14.20 -36.03
CA LYS A 136 0.59 -14.43 -34.58
C LYS A 136 1.93 -13.84 -34.12
N GLU A 137 2.96 -14.09 -34.92
CA GLU A 137 4.32 -13.63 -34.73
C GLU A 137 4.45 -12.10 -34.69
N LYS A 138 3.68 -11.39 -35.52
CA LYS A 138 3.62 -9.92 -35.50
C LYS A 138 3.11 -9.37 -34.16
N LYS A 139 2.05 -9.97 -33.59
CA LYS A 139 1.52 -9.58 -32.28
C LYS A 139 2.51 -9.87 -31.15
N MET A 140 3.13 -11.05 -31.19
CA MET A 140 4.15 -11.46 -30.21
C MET A 140 5.37 -10.52 -30.26
N SER A 141 5.82 -10.14 -31.46
CA SER A 141 6.95 -9.23 -31.67
C SER A 141 6.72 -7.87 -31.02
N GLN A 142 5.54 -7.29 -31.22
CA GLN A 142 5.15 -6.02 -30.61
C GLN A 142 5.09 -6.13 -29.08
N MET A 143 4.44 -7.18 -28.55
CA MET A 143 4.34 -7.41 -27.11
C MET A 143 5.71 -7.60 -26.45
N ALA A 144 6.67 -8.23 -27.13
CA ALA A 144 8.00 -8.46 -26.59
C ALA A 144 8.82 -7.17 -26.45
N VAL A 145 8.66 -6.22 -27.39
CA VAL A 145 9.32 -4.90 -27.31
C VAL A 145 8.71 -4.08 -26.18
N GLU A 146 7.38 -3.95 -26.16
CA GLU A 146 6.68 -3.23 -25.08
C GLU A 146 6.89 -3.87 -23.71
N GLY A 147 6.88 -5.20 -23.63
CA GLY A 147 7.17 -5.97 -22.42
C GLY A 147 8.63 -5.90 -21.98
N THR A 148 9.51 -5.31 -22.78
CA THR A 148 10.86 -4.96 -22.31
C THR A 148 10.88 -3.54 -21.78
N ILE A 149 10.25 -2.59 -22.48
CA ILE A 149 10.24 -1.19 -22.10
C ILE A 149 9.43 -0.97 -20.81
N LYS A 150 8.21 -1.52 -20.71
CA LYS A 150 7.28 -1.29 -19.59
C LYS A 150 7.85 -1.77 -18.26
N PRO A 151 8.36 -3.01 -18.10
CA PRO A 151 8.96 -3.43 -16.84
C PRO A 151 10.23 -2.66 -16.52
N THR A 152 11.01 -2.23 -17.52
CA THR A 152 12.23 -1.42 -17.29
C THR A 152 11.91 0.00 -16.81
N HIS A 153 10.70 0.53 -17.10
CA HIS A 153 10.18 1.75 -16.46
C HIS A 153 9.58 1.49 -15.08
N GLY A 154 9.33 0.23 -14.72
CA GLY A 154 8.82 -0.15 -13.41
C GLY A 154 9.89 0.10 -12.35
N PHE A 155 9.53 0.83 -11.30
CA PHE A 155 10.40 1.19 -10.17
C PHE A 155 11.18 -0.01 -9.58
N LYS A 156 10.56 -1.20 -9.53
CA LYS A 156 11.19 -2.45 -9.06
C LYS A 156 12.35 -2.93 -9.98
N ALA A 157 12.27 -2.71 -11.29
CA ALA A 157 13.32 -3.12 -12.23
C ALA A 157 14.49 -2.14 -12.24
N ILE A 158 14.23 -0.83 -12.11
CA ILE A 158 15.26 0.21 -12.05
C ILE A 158 16.14 0.01 -10.81
N ALA A 159 15.53 -0.26 -9.64
CA ALA A 159 16.27 -0.57 -8.42
C ALA A 159 17.12 -1.85 -8.56
N TYR A 160 16.59 -2.92 -9.18
CA TYR A 160 17.35 -4.15 -9.41
C TYR A 160 18.51 -3.96 -10.41
N ILE A 161 18.28 -3.14 -11.44
CA ILE A 161 19.26 -2.76 -12.46
C ILE A 161 20.39 -1.92 -11.85
N GLU A 162 20.06 -0.96 -10.98
CA GLU A 162 21.04 -0.12 -10.29
C GLU A 162 21.87 -0.91 -9.27
N ILE A 163 21.25 -1.84 -8.54
CA ILE A 163 21.97 -2.79 -7.66
C ILE A 163 22.94 -3.67 -8.46
N LEU A 164 22.54 -4.16 -9.65
CA LEU A 164 23.42 -4.95 -10.52
C LEU A 164 24.55 -4.13 -11.16
N LEU A 165 24.32 -2.84 -11.43
CA LEU A 165 25.32 -1.90 -11.93
C LEU A 165 26.39 -1.61 -10.89
N ASP A 166 26.01 -1.34 -9.64
CA ASP A 166 26.96 -1.11 -8.52
C ASP A 166 27.76 -2.38 -8.14
N LEU A 167 27.15 -3.55 -8.26
CA LEU A 167 27.86 -4.83 -8.07
C LEU A 167 28.92 -5.04 -9.16
N ARG A 168 28.67 -4.62 -10.41
CA ARG A 168 29.61 -4.77 -11.52
C ARG A 168 30.90 -3.98 -11.29
N ASP A 169 30.79 -2.74 -10.82
CA ASP A 169 31.95 -1.90 -10.53
C ASP A 169 32.75 -2.39 -9.30
N SER A 170 32.08 -3.12 -8.39
CA SER A 170 32.71 -3.71 -7.21
C SER A 170 33.45 -5.03 -7.50
N PHE A 171 33.05 -5.79 -8.53
CA PHE A 171 33.70 -7.04 -8.93
C PHE A 171 35.02 -6.81 -9.69
N ASP A 172 35.16 -5.70 -10.41
CA ASP A 172 36.41 -5.33 -11.10
C ASP A 172 37.50 -4.84 -10.14
N LEU A 173 37.18 -4.51 -8.88
CA LEU A 173 38.12 -4.06 -7.85
C LEU A 173 38.68 -5.17 -6.94
N ILE A 174 38.09 -6.37 -6.92
CA ILE A 174 38.55 -7.48 -6.07
C ILE A 174 39.24 -8.54 -6.95
N GLY A 175 40.21 -8.07 -7.72
CA GLY A 175 41.25 -8.91 -8.29
C GLY A 175 42.19 -9.36 -7.18
N SER A 176 42.09 -10.64 -6.80
CA SER A 176 42.96 -11.37 -5.88
C SER A 176 42.69 -11.17 -4.38
N THR A 177 42.13 -12.18 -3.75
CA THR A 177 42.54 -12.55 -2.39
C THR A 177 42.75 -14.06 -2.29
N ARG A 178 43.84 -14.38 -1.60
CA ARG A 178 44.32 -15.72 -1.25
C ARG A 178 43.24 -16.44 -0.44
N ASP A 179 42.60 -17.42 -1.05
CA ASP A 179 42.44 -18.78 -0.51
C ASP A 179 41.47 -19.50 -1.44
N GLY A 180 42.00 -20.51 -2.14
CA GLY A 180 41.39 -21.13 -3.31
C GLY A 180 40.10 -21.91 -3.02
N MET A 181 38.98 -21.20 -2.88
CA MET A 181 37.65 -21.78 -2.95
C MET A 181 36.81 -20.93 -3.92
N PRO A 182 36.36 -21.47 -5.07
CA PRO A 182 35.56 -20.69 -6.01
C PRO A 182 34.18 -20.41 -5.40
N MET A 183 33.89 -19.12 -5.20
CA MET A 183 32.60 -18.57 -4.75
C MET A 183 31.48 -18.72 -5.81
N LYS A 184 31.51 -19.81 -6.61
CA LYS A 184 30.47 -20.19 -7.57
C LYS A 184 29.43 -21.14 -6.95
N GLU A 185 29.74 -21.80 -5.84
CA GLU A 185 28.84 -22.79 -5.22
C GLU A 185 27.91 -22.21 -4.14
N ALA A 186 28.14 -20.97 -3.66
CA ALA A 186 27.34 -20.36 -2.59
C ALA A 186 26.02 -19.70 -3.07
N LEU A 187 25.79 -19.61 -4.39
CA LEU A 187 24.61 -18.96 -4.97
C LEU A 187 23.87 -19.93 -5.91
N SER A 188 23.40 -21.06 -5.36
CA SER A 188 22.36 -21.86 -6.02
C SER A 188 20.99 -21.19 -5.79
N PRO A 189 20.22 -20.84 -6.85
CA PRO A 189 19.05 -19.96 -6.76
C PRO A 189 17.79 -20.62 -6.18
N TYR A 190 17.86 -21.85 -5.67
CA TYR A 190 16.74 -22.49 -5.00
C TYR A 190 16.95 -22.47 -3.49
N ARG A 191 16.51 -21.39 -2.81
CA ARG A 191 15.84 -21.43 -1.47
C ARG A 191 15.71 -20.10 -0.72
N LEU A 192 16.24 -18.98 -1.18
CA LEU A 192 16.14 -17.72 -0.43
C LEU A 192 15.14 -16.77 -1.09
N SER A 193 14.14 -16.33 -0.32
CA SER A 193 13.29 -15.21 -0.72
C SER A 193 14.15 -13.95 -0.89
N PHE A 194 13.67 -13.01 -1.69
CA PHE A 194 14.30 -11.71 -1.99
C PHE A 194 14.89 -11.02 -0.73
N PHE A 195 14.17 -11.09 0.39
CA PHE A 195 14.59 -10.58 1.70
C PHE A 195 15.77 -11.33 2.32
N THR A 196 15.87 -12.64 2.12
CA THR A 196 16.94 -13.45 2.72
C THR A 196 18.25 -13.27 1.97
N LEU A 197 18.22 -13.01 0.65
CA LEU A 197 19.42 -12.67 -0.11
C LEU A 197 20.01 -11.33 0.37
N ILE A 198 19.14 -10.33 0.62
CA ILE A 198 19.51 -9.02 1.18
C ILE A 198 20.08 -9.16 2.60
N LYS A 199 19.44 -9.94 3.47
CA LYS A 199 19.90 -10.19 4.86
C LYS A 199 21.23 -10.95 4.94
N THR A 200 21.49 -11.84 4.00
CA THR A 200 22.73 -12.64 4.00
C THR A 200 23.94 -11.81 3.53
N TYR A 201 23.73 -10.84 2.64
CA TYR A 201 24.79 -9.97 2.11
C TYR A 201 25.04 -8.70 2.96
N THR A 202 24.04 -8.22 3.70
CA THR A 202 24.13 -7.04 4.61
C THR A 202 25.11 -7.23 5.77
N ARG A 203 25.57 -8.45 6.06
CA ARG A 203 26.63 -8.69 7.06
C ARG A 203 28.05 -8.34 6.58
N ALA A 204 28.26 -8.08 5.28
CA ALA A 204 29.61 -8.00 4.70
C ALA A 204 30.12 -6.58 4.36
N SER A 205 29.27 -5.54 4.34
CA SER A 205 29.73 -4.16 4.04
C SER A 205 28.88 -3.11 4.75
N SER A 206 29.52 -2.23 5.52
CA SER A 206 28.91 -1.18 6.33
C SER A 206 28.55 0.09 5.55
N SER A 207 29.11 0.31 4.34
CA SER A 207 28.77 1.47 3.52
C SER A 207 27.53 1.23 2.64
N LEU A 208 27.32 -0.02 2.19
CA LEU A 208 26.15 -0.45 1.42
C LEU A 208 24.85 -0.46 2.24
N THR A 209 24.95 -0.56 3.57
CA THR A 209 23.80 -0.61 4.48
C THR A 209 23.00 0.69 4.47
N THR A 210 23.69 1.84 4.36
CA THR A 210 23.05 3.16 4.39
C THR A 210 22.33 3.48 3.08
N GLN A 211 22.91 3.14 1.93
CA GLN A 211 22.27 3.38 0.61
C GLN A 211 21.14 2.39 0.32
N LEU A 212 21.28 1.10 0.68
CA LEU A 212 20.21 0.11 0.49
C LEU A 212 19.01 0.34 1.42
N GLN A 213 19.20 0.86 2.64
CA GLN A 213 18.09 1.32 3.49
C GLN A 213 17.29 2.46 2.83
N THR A 214 17.94 3.33 2.05
CA THR A 214 17.27 4.39 1.27
C THR A 214 16.50 3.83 0.07
N TYR A 215 16.98 2.73 -0.53
CA TYR A 215 16.33 2.07 -1.69
C TYR A 215 15.17 1.12 -1.33
N THR A 216 15.24 0.36 -0.22
CA THR A 216 14.05 -0.38 0.27
C THR A 216 12.97 0.56 0.78
N GLN A 217 13.35 1.76 1.23
CA GLN A 217 12.42 2.84 1.57
C GLN A 217 11.67 3.41 0.36
N THR A 218 12.14 3.25 -0.89
CA THR A 218 11.50 3.84 -2.09
C THR A 218 10.44 2.95 -2.76
N LEU A 219 10.22 1.72 -2.29
CA LEU A 219 9.14 0.84 -2.74
C LEU A 219 7.88 0.90 -1.87
N ILE A 220 7.98 1.52 -0.69
CA ILE A 220 6.88 1.68 0.25
C ILE A 220 6.34 3.09 0.06
N MET A 221 5.18 3.20 -0.59
CA MET A 221 4.50 4.50 -0.80
C MET A 221 3.88 5.00 0.50
N LEU A 222 3.45 4.09 1.37
CA LEU A 222 2.96 4.38 2.71
C LEU A 222 3.67 3.50 3.73
N GLU A 223 4.45 4.10 4.64
CA GLU A 223 4.98 3.47 5.84
C GLU A 223 4.49 4.26 7.06
N ALA A 224 3.59 3.66 7.85
CA ALA A 224 3.07 4.30 9.05
C ALA A 224 3.24 3.38 10.26
N ARG A 225 4.17 3.74 11.16
CA ARG A 225 4.48 2.95 12.37
C ARG A 225 3.85 3.60 13.60
N LEU A 226 2.91 2.89 14.23
CA LEU A 226 2.32 3.24 15.51
C LEU A 226 3.06 2.51 16.63
N GLU A 227 3.52 3.26 17.65
CA GLU A 227 4.18 2.68 18.83
C GLU A 227 3.28 1.71 19.59
N GLN A 228 1.97 1.96 19.60
CA GLN A 228 0.99 1.11 20.27
C GLN A 228 -0.11 0.68 19.29
N ALA A 229 -0.10 -0.60 18.91
CA ALA A 229 -1.16 -1.21 18.09
C ALA A 229 -2.55 -1.13 18.76
N SER A 230 -2.59 -0.99 20.10
CA SER A 230 -3.83 -0.85 20.85
C SER A 230 -4.65 0.37 20.44
N LEU A 231 -4.02 1.46 19.97
CA LEU A 231 -4.73 2.65 19.51
C LEU A 231 -5.63 2.33 18.31
N LEU A 232 -5.05 1.81 17.22
CA LEU A 232 -5.82 1.47 16.03
C LEU A 232 -6.88 0.38 16.31
N LYS A 233 -6.54 -0.59 17.17
CA LYS A 233 -7.49 -1.63 17.62
C LYS A 233 -8.71 -1.03 18.31
N ARG A 234 -8.52 -0.11 19.25
CA ARG A 234 -9.62 0.57 19.97
C ARG A 234 -10.43 1.46 19.03
N VAL A 235 -9.79 2.13 18.06
CA VAL A 235 -10.48 2.94 17.05
C VAL A 235 -11.37 2.06 16.18
N VAL A 236 -10.83 0.99 15.59
CA VAL A 236 -11.58 0.05 14.75
C VAL A 236 -12.73 -0.59 15.55
N ASP A 237 -12.48 -0.98 16.81
CA ASP A 237 -13.52 -1.54 17.68
C ASP A 237 -14.66 -0.55 17.97
N ALA A 238 -14.40 0.77 17.97
CA ALA A 238 -15.42 1.79 18.18
C ALA A 238 -16.29 2.03 16.92
N ILE A 239 -15.73 1.87 15.72
CA ILE A 239 -16.40 2.23 14.46
C ILE A 239 -17.02 1.04 13.71
N LYS A 240 -16.56 -0.20 13.94
CA LYS A 240 -16.98 -1.40 13.20
C LYS A 240 -18.48 -1.73 13.23
N ASP A 241 -19.20 -1.22 14.23
CA ASP A 241 -20.65 -1.46 14.37
C ASP A 241 -21.49 -0.36 13.70
N LEU A 242 -20.86 0.73 13.25
CA LEU A 242 -21.49 1.80 12.48
C LEU A 242 -21.25 1.61 10.99
N VAL A 243 -20.03 1.20 10.62
CA VAL A 243 -19.57 1.09 9.23
C VAL A 243 -18.93 -0.27 9.01
N GLN A 244 -19.26 -0.92 7.88
CA GLN A 244 -18.70 -2.23 7.51
C GLN A 244 -17.43 -2.08 6.66
N ASP A 245 -17.50 -1.21 5.65
CA ASP A 245 -16.45 -0.98 4.67
C ASP A 245 -16.15 0.52 4.63
N CYS A 246 -14.86 0.89 4.67
CA CYS A 246 -14.45 2.29 4.65
C CYS A 246 -13.08 2.46 3.98
N ASN A 247 -12.84 3.67 3.48
CA ASN A 247 -11.52 4.07 2.99
C ASN A 247 -10.71 4.71 4.12
N PHE A 248 -9.46 4.28 4.25
CA PHE A 248 -8.43 4.99 5.00
C PHE A 248 -7.62 5.84 4.02
N ASP A 249 -7.85 7.15 4.06
CA ASP A 249 -7.16 8.13 3.24
C ASP A 249 -5.84 8.51 3.88
N CYS A 250 -4.74 8.11 3.26
CA CYS A 250 -3.41 8.42 3.72
C CYS A 250 -2.81 9.50 2.82
N ASN A 251 -2.27 10.55 3.44
CA ASN A 251 -1.58 11.66 2.78
C ASN A 251 -0.42 12.15 3.65
N ASP A 252 0.27 13.21 3.24
CA ASP A 252 1.38 13.80 4.00
C ASP A 252 1.02 14.24 5.44
N SER A 253 -0.25 14.62 5.66
CA SER A 253 -0.76 15.13 6.92
C SER A 253 -1.11 14.02 7.91
N GLY A 254 -1.35 12.80 7.42
CA GLY A 254 -1.67 11.63 8.25
C GLY A 254 -2.66 10.67 7.60
N ILE A 255 -3.32 9.88 8.44
CA ILE A 255 -4.36 8.92 8.03
C ILE A 255 -5.72 9.45 8.50
N ALA A 256 -6.61 9.67 7.54
CA ALA A 256 -7.99 10.06 7.77
C ALA A 256 -8.95 8.93 7.38
N LEU A 257 -10.13 8.92 7.98
CA LEU A 257 -11.23 8.05 7.59
C LEU A 257 -12.52 8.85 7.75
N GLN A 258 -13.35 8.80 6.72
CA GLN A 258 -14.70 9.37 6.77
C GLN A 258 -15.69 8.36 6.20
N ALA A 259 -16.78 8.10 6.93
CA ALA A 259 -17.82 7.19 6.47
C ALA A 259 -19.18 7.50 7.13
N MET A 260 -20.25 7.22 6.39
CA MET A 260 -21.62 7.27 6.90
C MET A 260 -22.11 5.88 7.28
N ASP A 261 -23.07 5.82 8.20
CA ASP A 261 -23.82 4.59 8.48
C ASP A 261 -24.81 4.26 7.33
N ASN A 262 -25.33 3.03 7.32
CA ASN A 262 -26.29 2.58 6.30
C ASN A 262 -27.59 3.41 6.26
N SER A 263 -27.95 4.09 7.35
CA SER A 263 -29.14 4.93 7.43
C SER A 263 -28.87 6.38 7.03
N HIS A 264 -27.61 6.76 6.78
CA HIS A 264 -27.17 8.14 6.53
C HIS A 264 -27.57 9.13 7.62
N VAL A 265 -27.68 8.67 8.88
CA VAL A 265 -28.05 9.47 10.05
C VAL A 265 -26.82 9.82 10.90
N ALA A 266 -25.79 8.97 10.87
CA ALA A 266 -24.56 9.13 11.60
C ALA A 266 -23.35 9.14 10.66
N LEU A 267 -22.41 10.06 10.90
CA LEU A 267 -21.13 10.13 10.20
C LEU A 267 -19.99 9.97 11.21
N VAL A 268 -19.00 9.16 10.84
CA VAL A 268 -17.74 9.05 11.58
C VAL A 268 -16.63 9.73 10.79
N SER A 269 -15.83 10.52 11.49
CA SER A 269 -14.63 11.17 10.97
C SER A 269 -13.48 10.91 11.95
N MET A 270 -12.45 10.24 11.47
CA MET A 270 -11.23 9.97 12.22
C MET A 270 -10.07 10.68 11.53
N LEU A 271 -9.20 11.27 12.34
CA LEU A 271 -7.92 11.81 11.87
C LEU A 271 -6.82 11.38 12.83
N LEU A 272 -5.79 10.73 12.29
CA LEU A 272 -4.51 10.47 12.95
C LEU A 272 -3.44 11.26 12.20
N ARG A 273 -2.90 12.30 12.83
CA ARG A 273 -1.85 13.15 12.22
C ARG A 273 -0.54 12.37 12.09
N ALA A 274 0.27 12.74 11.11
CA ALA A 274 1.60 12.16 10.88
C ALA A 274 2.49 12.14 12.14
N GLU A 275 2.38 13.16 13.00
CA GLU A 275 3.08 13.25 14.29
C GLU A 275 2.75 12.12 15.27
N GLY A 276 1.62 11.42 15.08
CA GLY A 276 1.24 10.25 15.88
C GLY A 276 1.95 8.96 15.49
N PHE A 277 2.79 8.98 14.45
CA PHE A 277 3.51 7.82 13.93
C PHE A 277 5.02 8.05 13.96
N SER A 278 5.79 6.98 14.13
CA SER A 278 7.25 7.01 14.26
C SER A 278 7.89 5.75 13.64
N PRO A 279 8.31 5.77 12.35
CA PRO A 279 8.18 6.86 11.37
C PRO A 279 6.82 6.91 10.65
N TYR A 280 6.52 8.06 10.05
CA TYR A 280 5.45 8.25 9.05
C TYR A 280 6.05 8.64 7.70
N ARG A 281 5.61 8.00 6.62
CA ARG A 281 5.92 8.37 5.25
C ARG A 281 4.73 8.05 4.37
N CYS A 282 4.27 9.05 3.61
CA CYS A 282 3.25 8.89 2.59
C CYS A 282 3.68 9.71 1.36
N ASP A 283 4.15 9.02 0.31
CA ASP A 283 4.73 9.67 -0.88
C ASP A 283 3.66 10.23 -1.82
N ARG A 284 2.46 9.63 -1.80
CA ARG A 284 1.28 10.03 -2.58
C ARG A 284 0.01 9.75 -1.82
N ASN A 285 -1.02 10.54 -2.09
CA ASN A 285 -2.35 10.31 -1.55
C ASN A 285 -2.86 8.94 -2.00
N ILE A 286 -3.17 8.10 -1.03
CA ILE A 286 -3.60 6.72 -1.26
C ILE A 286 -4.83 6.40 -0.40
N ALA A 287 -5.83 5.82 -1.03
CA ALA A 287 -7.05 5.37 -0.38
C ALA A 287 -6.98 3.85 -0.19
N LEU A 288 -7.04 3.41 1.07
CA LEU A 288 -7.04 1.99 1.40
C LEU A 288 -8.46 1.57 1.77
N GLY A 289 -9.19 0.99 0.81
CA GLY A 289 -10.52 0.43 1.06
C GLY A 289 -10.42 -0.89 1.81
N ILE A 290 -10.91 -0.91 3.05
CA ILE A 290 -10.75 -2.04 3.96
C ILE A 290 -12.10 -2.40 4.59
N ASN A 291 -12.41 -3.69 4.58
CA ASN A 291 -13.49 -4.25 5.39
C ASN A 291 -13.10 -4.27 6.88
N LEU A 292 -13.81 -3.50 7.71
CA LEU A 292 -13.51 -3.31 9.12
C LEU A 292 -13.65 -4.60 9.96
N LEU A 293 -14.52 -5.53 9.56
CA LEU A 293 -14.62 -6.84 10.21
C LEU A 293 -13.38 -7.69 9.98
N SER A 294 -12.79 -7.63 8.78
CA SER A 294 -11.54 -8.32 8.43
C SER A 294 -10.36 -7.70 9.15
N LEU A 295 -10.29 -6.36 9.17
CA LEU A 295 -9.28 -5.61 9.93
C LEU A 295 -9.35 -5.94 11.44
N THR A 296 -10.55 -6.00 12.02
CA THR A 296 -10.75 -6.38 13.42
C THR A 296 -10.18 -7.78 13.72
N LYS A 297 -10.34 -8.74 12.81
CA LYS A 297 -9.80 -10.11 12.99
C LYS A 297 -8.28 -10.12 13.00
N VAL A 298 -7.63 -9.34 12.14
CA VAL A 298 -6.18 -9.21 12.09
C VAL A 298 -5.64 -8.48 13.32
N LEU A 299 -6.27 -7.37 13.72
CA LEU A 299 -5.88 -6.60 14.92
C LEU A 299 -6.05 -7.38 16.23
N ARG A 300 -6.85 -8.45 16.26
CA ARG A 300 -6.94 -9.35 17.42
C ARG A 300 -5.69 -10.19 17.63
N ALA A 301 -4.86 -10.40 16.59
CA ALA A 301 -3.62 -11.15 16.72
C ALA A 301 -2.52 -10.35 17.47
N ALA A 302 -2.66 -9.02 17.51
CA ALA A 302 -1.75 -8.12 18.19
C ALA A 302 -2.02 -8.01 19.69
N GLN A 303 -0.94 -7.98 20.48
CA GLN A 303 -0.97 -7.56 21.88
C GLN A 303 -1.07 -6.04 21.98
N ASN A 304 -1.43 -5.53 23.16
CA ASN A 304 -1.67 -4.10 23.34
C ASN A 304 -0.41 -3.24 23.22
N GLU A 305 0.74 -3.80 23.62
CA GLU A 305 2.06 -3.15 23.59
C GLU A 305 2.86 -3.48 22.32
N ASP A 306 2.29 -4.23 21.38
CA ASP A 306 2.96 -4.51 20.11
C ASP A 306 2.99 -3.22 19.26
N ILE A 307 4.09 -3.03 18.55
CA ILE A 307 4.27 -1.95 17.59
C ILE A 307 3.60 -2.38 16.28
N LEU A 308 2.75 -1.53 15.71
CA LEU A 308 2.08 -1.78 14.43
C LEU A 308 2.76 -0.95 13.35
N THR A 309 3.17 -1.59 12.25
CA THR A 309 3.60 -0.90 11.02
C THR A 309 2.66 -1.24 9.88
N LEU A 310 2.07 -0.21 9.26
CA LEU A 310 1.25 -0.31 8.06
C LEU A 310 2.14 -0.05 6.84
N LYS A 311 2.06 -0.93 5.85
CA LYS A 311 2.80 -0.80 4.58
C LYS A 311 1.88 -1.00 3.39
N ALA A 312 1.97 -0.08 2.42
CA ALA A 312 1.28 -0.20 1.14
C ALA A 312 2.16 0.26 -0.04
N GLU A 313 1.98 -0.39 -1.19
CA GLU A 313 2.58 -0.01 -2.48
C GLU A 313 1.73 1.09 -3.18
N ASP A 314 2.14 1.58 -4.37
CA ASP A 314 1.47 2.67 -5.12
C ASP A 314 0.05 2.33 -5.59
N SER A 315 -0.12 1.09 -6.07
CA SER A 315 -1.43 0.54 -6.47
C SER A 315 -1.64 -0.76 -5.70
N PRO A 316 -1.98 -0.68 -4.41
CA PRO A 316 -1.97 -1.84 -3.54
C PRO A 316 -3.20 -2.71 -3.81
N ASP A 317 -2.98 -3.98 -4.13
CA ASP A 317 -4.04 -5.00 -4.07
C ASP A 317 -4.28 -5.46 -2.61
N ALA A 318 -3.31 -5.18 -1.73
CA ALA A 318 -3.33 -5.52 -0.32
C ALA A 318 -2.55 -4.50 0.51
N VAL A 319 -2.97 -4.31 1.75
CA VAL A 319 -2.20 -3.61 2.79
C VAL A 319 -1.54 -4.63 3.70
N ASN A 320 -0.27 -4.39 4.02
CA ASN A 320 0.51 -5.22 4.91
C ASN A 320 0.51 -4.62 6.32
N LEU A 321 0.16 -5.44 7.32
CA LEU A 321 0.20 -5.10 8.74
C LEU A 321 1.28 -5.93 9.42
N MET A 322 2.32 -5.26 9.91
CA MET A 322 3.38 -5.88 10.69
C MET A 322 3.21 -5.54 12.17
N PHE A 323 3.17 -6.56 13.02
CA PHE A 323 3.18 -6.44 14.47
C PHE A 323 4.52 -6.90 15.02
N GLU A 324 5.19 -6.04 15.77
CA GLU A 324 6.49 -6.28 16.38
C GLU A 324 6.37 -6.20 17.90
N SER A 325 6.67 -7.30 18.59
CA SER A 325 6.68 -7.35 20.06
C SER A 325 8.06 -7.02 20.60
N ALA A 326 8.19 -5.92 21.34
CA ALA A 326 9.47 -5.48 21.91
C ALA A 326 10.03 -6.46 22.96
N GLU A 327 9.17 -7.21 23.66
CA GLU A 327 9.58 -8.12 24.73
C GLU A 327 10.03 -9.50 24.23
N THR A 328 9.39 -10.00 23.17
CA THR A 328 9.55 -11.39 22.72
C THR A 328 10.28 -11.54 21.39
N ASP A 329 10.71 -10.42 20.78
CA ASP A 329 11.30 -10.35 19.43
C ASP A 329 10.42 -11.06 18.38
N ARG A 330 9.11 -11.10 18.64
CA ARG A 330 8.14 -11.75 17.77
C ARG A 330 7.69 -10.77 16.70
N LEU A 331 7.89 -11.16 15.44
CA LEU A 331 7.37 -10.46 14.28
C LEU A 331 6.20 -11.24 13.66
N SER A 332 5.04 -10.60 13.53
CA SER A 332 3.87 -11.18 12.86
C SER A 332 3.47 -10.29 11.69
N GLU A 333 3.28 -10.88 10.51
CA GLU A 333 2.98 -10.15 9.28
C GLU A 333 1.65 -10.67 8.69
N TYR A 334 0.76 -9.75 8.33
CA TYR A 334 -0.57 -10.06 7.81
C TYR A 334 -0.91 -9.18 6.63
N ASP A 335 -1.28 -9.80 5.51
CA ASP A 335 -1.77 -9.08 4.33
C ASP A 335 -3.31 -9.09 4.30
N ILE A 336 -3.90 -7.90 4.21
CA ILE A 336 -5.34 -7.72 4.03
C ILE A 336 -5.58 -7.25 2.59
N LYS A 337 -6.43 -7.97 1.86
CA LYS A 337 -6.86 -7.56 0.52
C LYS A 337 -7.65 -6.27 0.61
N LEU A 338 -7.31 -5.33 -0.26
CA LEU A 338 -8.03 -4.08 -0.42
C LEU A 338 -9.22 -4.27 -1.35
N MET A 339 -10.16 -3.35 -1.26
CA MET A 339 -11.35 -3.31 -2.10
C MET A 339 -11.60 -1.89 -2.59
N ASP A 340 -12.13 -1.77 -3.79
CA ASP A 340 -12.51 -0.47 -4.34
C ASP A 340 -13.83 -0.02 -3.69
N ILE A 341 -13.76 1.06 -2.92
CA ILE A 341 -14.92 1.69 -2.28
C ILE A 341 -15.02 3.10 -2.86
N ASP A 342 -16.18 3.42 -3.42
CA ASP A 342 -16.46 4.76 -3.94
C ASP A 342 -16.34 5.79 -2.81
N GLN A 343 -15.57 6.85 -3.07
CA GLN A 343 -15.35 7.92 -2.11
C GLN A 343 -16.41 9.01 -2.27
N GLU A 344 -17.31 9.10 -1.29
CA GLU A 344 -18.14 10.28 -1.09
C GLU A 344 -17.58 11.09 0.08
N HIS A 345 -16.58 11.94 -0.20
CA HIS A 345 -16.04 12.88 0.78
C HIS A 345 -17.05 13.98 1.04
N LEU A 346 -17.55 14.05 2.27
CA LEU A 346 -18.42 15.10 2.75
C LEU A 346 -17.56 16.21 3.36
N ALA A 347 -17.62 17.40 2.76
CA ALA A 347 -17.03 18.59 3.35
C ALA A 347 -17.78 18.94 4.64
N ILE A 348 -17.10 18.83 5.78
CA ILE A 348 -17.63 19.25 7.07
C ILE A 348 -17.31 20.74 7.22
N PRO A 349 -18.31 21.65 7.22
CA PRO A 349 -18.07 23.06 7.41
C PRO A 349 -17.58 23.35 8.84
N GLU A 350 -16.79 24.40 8.99
CA GLU A 350 -16.49 24.96 10.31
C GLU A 350 -17.75 25.66 10.84
N THR A 351 -18.42 25.02 11.79
CA THR A 351 -19.63 25.55 12.43
C THR A 351 -19.32 26.02 13.84
N GLU A 352 -19.87 27.16 14.22
CA GLU A 352 -19.94 27.59 15.61
C GLU A 352 -21.05 26.82 16.35
N TYR A 353 -20.72 26.30 17.54
CA TYR A 353 -21.65 25.56 18.37
C TYR A 353 -22.22 26.44 19.49
N ALA A 354 -23.49 26.22 19.82
CA ALA A 354 -24.21 26.92 20.88
C ALA A 354 -23.74 26.51 22.27
N ALA A 355 -23.40 25.23 22.44
CA ALA A 355 -22.89 24.67 23.67
C ALA A 355 -21.79 23.66 23.41
N THR A 356 -20.69 23.76 24.17
CA THR A 356 -19.60 22.78 24.20
C THR A 356 -19.47 22.22 25.60
N VAL A 357 -19.70 20.92 25.74
CA VAL A 357 -19.70 20.21 27.02
C VAL A 357 -18.58 19.19 27.02
N LYS A 358 -17.59 19.37 27.90
CA LYS A 358 -16.50 18.42 28.11
C LYS A 358 -16.70 17.71 29.45
N MET A 359 -16.82 16.38 29.40
CA MET A 359 -17.09 15.55 30.58
C MET A 359 -16.31 14.23 30.53
N PRO A 360 -16.22 13.47 31.64
CA PRO A 360 -15.58 12.17 31.64
C PRO A 360 -16.32 11.18 30.72
N SER A 361 -15.59 10.50 29.84
CA SER A 361 -16.17 9.58 28.84
C SER A 361 -16.91 8.41 29.51
N GLY A 362 -16.40 7.91 30.63
CA GLY A 362 -17.03 6.85 31.43
C GLY A 362 -18.38 7.27 32.02
N GLU A 363 -18.55 8.53 32.41
CA GLU A 363 -19.83 9.03 32.93
C GLU A 363 -20.86 9.14 31.80
N PHE A 364 -20.47 9.71 30.65
CA PHE A 364 -21.30 9.77 29.46
C PHE A 364 -21.76 8.38 29.00
N GLN A 365 -20.83 7.41 28.98
CA GLN A 365 -21.15 6.02 28.66
C GLN A 365 -22.16 5.40 29.63
N ARG A 366 -22.06 5.68 30.93
CA ARG A 366 -23.02 5.19 31.93
C ARG A 366 -24.40 5.78 31.68
N ILE A 367 -24.48 7.09 31.49
CA ILE A 367 -25.74 7.81 31.23
C ILE A 367 -26.43 7.25 29.98
N CYS A 368 -25.72 7.10 28.86
CA CYS A 368 -26.31 6.58 27.63
C CYS A 368 -26.82 5.14 27.80
N ARG A 369 -26.08 4.28 28.51
CA ARG A 369 -26.52 2.89 28.78
C ARG A 369 -27.74 2.81 29.68
N ASP A 370 -27.77 3.60 30.74
CA ASP A 370 -28.86 3.63 31.71
C ASP A 370 -30.16 4.14 31.05
N LEU A 371 -30.08 5.24 30.30
CA LEU A 371 -31.25 5.81 29.61
C LEU A 371 -31.75 4.94 28.46
N ASN A 372 -30.87 4.19 27.79
CA ASN A 372 -31.24 3.25 26.72
C ASN A 372 -32.06 2.05 27.21
N GLN A 373 -32.11 1.78 28.52
CA GLN A 373 -33.03 0.78 29.09
C GLN A 373 -34.46 1.32 29.23
N LEU A 374 -34.64 2.64 29.24
CA LEU A 374 -35.93 3.30 29.49
C LEU A 374 -36.60 3.76 28.18
N SER A 375 -35.83 4.29 27.24
CA SER A 375 -36.33 4.85 25.98
C SER A 375 -35.31 4.70 24.85
N GLU A 376 -35.77 4.82 23.61
CA GLU A 376 -34.91 4.85 22.41
C GLU A 376 -34.36 6.25 22.09
N SER A 377 -34.92 7.29 22.72
CA SER A 377 -34.57 8.68 22.48
C SER A 377 -34.15 9.38 23.77
N VAL A 378 -33.20 10.31 23.66
CA VAL A 378 -32.78 11.19 24.75
C VAL A 378 -32.83 12.64 24.29
N VAL A 379 -33.39 13.50 25.14
CA VAL A 379 -33.28 14.95 25.02
C VAL A 379 -32.02 15.37 25.76
N ILE A 380 -31.10 16.01 25.06
CA ILE A 380 -29.91 16.63 25.62
C ILE A 380 -30.15 18.14 25.66
N GLU A 381 -30.26 18.67 26.86
CA GLU A 381 -30.51 20.10 27.13
C GLU A 381 -29.27 20.71 27.80
N ALA A 382 -28.66 21.70 27.18
CA ALA A 382 -27.58 22.49 27.76
C ALA A 382 -28.15 23.87 28.16
N SER A 383 -28.04 24.19 29.46
CA SER A 383 -28.54 25.44 30.03
C SER A 383 -27.57 25.98 31.09
N LYS A 384 -27.89 27.14 31.69
CA LYS A 384 -27.08 27.73 32.76
C LYS A 384 -27.01 26.84 34.01
N GLU A 385 -27.94 25.91 34.20
CA GLU A 385 -27.94 24.99 35.33
C GLU A 385 -27.01 23.78 35.14
N GLY A 386 -26.58 23.53 33.90
CA GLY A 386 -25.76 22.39 33.51
C GLY A 386 -26.26 21.72 32.23
N VAL A 387 -25.79 20.50 32.00
CA VAL A 387 -26.28 19.63 30.92
C VAL A 387 -27.21 18.58 31.50
N LYS A 388 -28.41 18.45 30.91
CA LYS A 388 -29.45 17.53 31.34
C LYS A 388 -29.74 16.54 30.23
N PHE A 389 -29.70 15.26 30.57
CA PHE A 389 -30.10 14.14 29.74
C PHE A 389 -31.42 13.62 30.25
N SER A 390 -32.49 13.71 29.45
CA SER A 390 -33.81 13.22 29.85
C SER A 390 -34.42 12.32 28.79
N CYS A 391 -35.13 11.28 29.23
CA CYS A 391 -35.89 10.43 28.36
C CYS A 391 -37.27 10.13 28.96
N GLN A 392 -38.24 9.91 28.07
CA GLN A 392 -39.58 9.46 28.40
C GLN A 392 -39.79 8.14 27.68
N GLY A 393 -40.25 7.13 28.42
CA GLY A 393 -40.48 5.79 27.89
C GLY A 393 -41.59 5.08 28.65
N ASP A 394 -42.01 3.93 28.13
CA ASP A 394 -43.21 3.23 28.61
C ASP A 394 -43.07 2.70 30.04
N ILE A 395 -41.85 2.32 30.42
CA ILE A 395 -41.53 1.78 31.75
C ILE A 395 -41.40 2.91 32.79
N GLY A 396 -41.04 4.12 32.34
CA GLY A 396 -40.85 5.29 33.19
C GLY A 396 -39.99 6.36 32.54
N ASN A 397 -39.84 7.46 33.27
CA ASN A 397 -39.05 8.62 32.84
C ASN A 397 -37.68 8.61 33.54
N GLY A 398 -36.64 8.98 32.81
CA GLY A 398 -35.28 9.12 33.33
C GLY A 398 -34.78 10.54 33.15
N SER A 399 -34.06 11.08 34.14
CA SER A 399 -33.35 12.35 33.98
C SER A 399 -32.06 12.38 34.78
N VAL A 400 -30.96 12.75 34.13
CA VAL A 400 -29.65 12.94 34.75
C VAL A 400 -29.18 14.35 34.45
N THR A 401 -28.81 15.11 35.48
CA THR A 401 -28.28 16.48 35.32
C THR A 401 -26.83 16.51 35.79
N ILE A 402 -25.93 16.92 34.91
CA ILE A 402 -24.51 17.11 35.19
C ILE A 402 -24.23 18.60 35.24
N ARG A 403 -23.72 19.06 36.38
CA ARG A 403 -23.33 20.45 36.57
C ARG A 403 -21.84 20.63 36.34
N GLN A 404 -21.47 21.83 35.90
CA GLN A 404 -20.08 22.23 35.82
C GLN A 404 -19.43 22.10 37.20
N HIS A 405 -18.30 21.40 37.26
CA HIS A 405 -17.57 21.23 38.50
C HIS A 405 -16.09 20.99 38.23
N THR A 406 -15.26 21.49 39.14
CA THR A 406 -13.81 21.34 39.10
C THR A 406 -13.36 20.70 40.40
N ASN A 407 -12.80 19.49 40.29
CA ASN A 407 -12.19 18.74 41.35
C ASN A 407 -10.66 18.84 41.23
N VAL A 408 -10.03 19.49 42.21
CA VAL A 408 -8.57 19.70 42.22
C VAL A 408 -7.82 18.40 42.52
N GLU A 409 -8.41 17.50 43.32
CA GLU A 409 -7.79 16.23 43.70
C GLU A 409 -7.88 15.18 42.59
N ASN A 410 -8.96 15.21 41.81
CA ASN A 410 -9.20 14.27 40.70
C ASN A 410 -9.63 15.02 39.43
N PRO A 411 -8.68 15.60 38.67
CA PRO A 411 -8.99 16.37 37.47
C PRO A 411 -9.75 15.58 36.40
N GLU A 412 -9.58 14.25 36.35
CA GLU A 412 -10.27 13.33 35.44
C GLU A 412 -11.79 13.31 35.59
N LYS A 413 -12.31 13.83 36.71
CA LYS A 413 -13.76 13.94 36.95
C LYS A 413 -14.36 15.27 36.53
N ASN A 414 -13.52 16.24 36.14
CA ASN A 414 -13.96 17.60 35.86
C ASN A 414 -14.97 17.64 34.71
N VAL A 415 -15.91 18.58 34.83
CA VAL A 415 -16.88 18.90 33.77
C VAL A 415 -16.79 20.38 33.49
N THR A 416 -16.57 20.73 32.23
CA THR A 416 -16.57 22.10 31.71
C THR A 416 -17.70 22.26 30.72
N ILE A 417 -18.46 23.35 30.86
CA ILE A 417 -19.59 23.69 30.01
C ILE A 417 -19.35 25.10 29.52
N ASP A 418 -19.17 25.26 28.22
CA ASP A 418 -19.19 26.55 27.54
C ASP A 418 -20.55 26.71 26.86
N LEU A 419 -21.24 27.80 27.15
CA LEU A 419 -22.63 28.01 26.74
C LEU A 419 -22.79 29.42 26.17
N SER A 420 -22.95 29.50 24.85
CA SER A 420 -23.34 30.71 24.13
C SER A 420 -24.85 30.92 24.24
N GLU A 421 -25.63 29.89 23.92
CA GLU A 421 -27.10 29.91 23.98
C GLU A 421 -27.68 28.57 24.47
N PRO A 422 -28.82 28.58 25.18
CA PRO A 422 -29.48 27.34 25.59
C PRO A 422 -29.94 26.52 24.38
N VAL A 423 -29.67 25.22 24.40
CA VAL A 423 -30.02 24.31 23.32
C VAL A 423 -30.61 23.02 23.88
N ALA A 424 -31.70 22.55 23.30
CA ALA A 424 -32.35 21.30 23.67
C ALA A 424 -32.69 20.51 22.40
N LEU A 425 -32.07 19.35 22.23
CA LEU A 425 -32.21 18.53 21.03
C LEU A 425 -32.43 17.06 21.39
N THR A 426 -33.20 16.37 20.55
CA THR A 426 -33.52 14.95 20.75
C THR A 426 -32.62 14.09 19.87
N PHE A 427 -32.02 13.04 20.42
CA PHE A 427 -31.14 12.12 19.70
C PHE A 427 -31.52 10.66 19.95
N SER A 428 -31.13 9.77 19.04
CA SER A 428 -31.30 8.34 19.22
C SER A 428 -30.22 7.76 20.15
N LEU A 429 -30.66 7.13 21.24
CA LEU A 429 -29.77 6.50 22.22
C LEU A 429 -28.99 5.31 21.62
N LYS A 430 -29.57 4.62 20.62
CA LYS A 430 -28.91 3.52 19.90
C LYS A 430 -27.57 3.95 19.30
N TYR A 431 -27.51 5.12 18.65
CA TYR A 431 -26.27 5.65 18.08
C TYR A 431 -25.32 6.16 19.17
N LEU A 432 -25.83 6.85 20.19
CA LEU A 432 -24.99 7.34 21.29
C LEU A 432 -24.30 6.19 22.04
N VAL A 433 -24.99 5.08 22.29
CA VAL A 433 -24.41 3.87 22.88
C VAL A 433 -23.31 3.28 22.00
N ASN A 434 -23.45 3.35 20.67
CA ASN A 434 -22.37 2.95 19.75
C ASN A 434 -21.17 3.88 19.85
N PHE A 435 -21.37 5.21 19.86
CA PHE A 435 -20.28 6.19 20.01
C PHE A 435 -19.54 6.01 21.34
N CYS A 436 -20.26 5.63 22.40
CA CYS A 436 -19.67 5.35 23.71
C CYS A 436 -18.67 4.19 23.72
N LYS A 437 -18.55 3.38 22.65
CA LYS A 437 -17.49 2.36 22.51
C LYS A 437 -16.10 3.01 22.38
N ALA A 438 -16.04 4.27 21.94
CA ALA A 438 -14.81 5.08 21.89
C ALA A 438 -14.32 5.56 23.28
N SER A 439 -15.06 5.32 24.37
CA SER A 439 -14.67 5.80 25.71
C SER A 439 -13.31 5.27 26.20
N ASN A 440 -12.83 4.16 25.64
CA ASN A 440 -11.51 3.61 25.96
C ASN A 440 -10.34 4.31 25.21
N LEU A 441 -10.65 5.25 24.32
CA LEU A 441 -9.66 6.04 23.57
C LEU A 441 -9.26 7.32 24.30
N SER A 442 -10.20 7.92 25.03
CA SER A 442 -10.01 9.19 25.72
C SER A 442 -10.71 9.18 27.08
N THR A 443 -10.06 9.76 28.09
CA THR A 443 -10.63 9.98 29.42
C THR A 443 -11.80 10.97 29.40
N PHE A 444 -11.79 11.92 28.47
CA PHE A 444 -12.84 12.90 28.26
C PHE A 444 -13.55 12.73 26.92
N VAL A 445 -14.82 13.10 26.89
CA VAL A 445 -15.62 13.28 25.67
C VAL A 445 -16.08 14.73 25.60
N GLU A 446 -16.11 15.28 24.39
CA GLU A 446 -16.63 16.62 24.12
C GLU A 446 -17.90 16.51 23.27
N LEU A 447 -18.97 17.14 23.74
CA LEU A 447 -20.26 17.22 23.06
C LEU A 447 -20.46 18.65 22.57
N HIS A 448 -20.66 18.83 21.28
CA HIS A 448 -20.92 20.13 20.69
C HIS A 448 -22.33 20.14 20.11
N LEU A 449 -23.17 21.05 20.61
CA LEU A 449 -24.59 21.13 20.28
C LEU A 449 -24.93 22.49 19.67
N SER A 450 -25.80 22.49 18.66
CA SER A 450 -26.45 23.67 18.10
C SER A 450 -27.69 23.23 17.32
N ALA A 451 -28.73 24.07 17.26
CA ALA A 451 -30.06 23.68 16.77
C ALA A 451 -30.08 23.28 15.27
N GLU A 452 -29.21 23.88 14.47
CA GLU A 452 -29.21 23.73 13.00
C GLU A 452 -28.14 22.75 12.49
N VAL A 453 -27.36 22.13 13.38
CA VAL A 453 -26.28 21.20 13.00
C VAL A 453 -26.32 19.90 13.77
N PRO A 454 -25.79 18.80 13.21
CA PRO A 454 -25.66 17.53 13.91
C PRO A 454 -24.88 17.69 15.23
N LEU A 455 -25.26 16.89 16.23
CA LEU A 455 -24.46 16.73 17.45
C LEU A 455 -23.09 16.18 17.06
N LEU A 456 -22.05 16.87 17.48
CA LEU A 456 -20.68 16.38 17.38
C LEU A 456 -20.25 15.78 18.72
N VAL A 457 -19.84 14.51 18.70
CA VAL A 457 -19.23 13.79 19.83
C VAL A 457 -17.76 13.53 19.49
N GLU A 458 -16.86 14.18 20.20
CA GLU A 458 -15.42 14.11 19.94
C GLU A 458 -14.67 13.37 21.07
N TYR A 459 -13.79 12.44 20.66
CA TYR A 459 -12.81 11.77 21.51
C TYR A 459 -11.41 12.11 21.01
N GLY A 460 -10.58 12.71 21.88
CA GLY A 460 -9.19 13.04 21.54
C GLY A 460 -8.29 11.82 21.50
N LEU A 461 -7.41 11.72 20.49
CA LEU A 461 -6.46 10.60 20.33
C LEU A 461 -5.01 11.01 20.62
N GLY A 462 -4.80 12.18 21.23
CA GLY A 462 -3.48 12.82 21.37
C GLY A 462 -3.05 13.49 20.06
N SER A 463 -2.58 12.70 19.10
CA SER A 463 -2.14 13.17 17.77
C SER A 463 -3.27 13.18 16.74
N GLY A 464 -4.51 13.37 17.18
CA GLY A 464 -5.68 13.18 16.31
C GLY A 464 -7.00 13.28 17.06
N HIS A 465 -8.08 12.94 16.38
CA HIS A 465 -9.42 12.87 16.95
C HIS A 465 -10.26 11.78 16.29
N LEU A 466 -11.26 11.31 17.03
CA LEU A 466 -12.37 10.51 16.53
C LEU A 466 -13.66 11.28 16.81
N ARG A 467 -14.33 11.72 15.74
CA ARG A 467 -15.53 12.54 15.76
C ARG A 467 -16.71 11.75 15.21
N PHE A 468 -17.82 11.83 15.91
CA PHE A 468 -19.10 11.28 15.47
C PHE A 468 -20.09 12.42 15.32
N TYR A 469 -20.77 12.48 14.18
CA TYR A 469 -21.85 13.42 13.91
C TYR A 469 -23.16 12.66 13.91
N LEU A 470 -24.16 13.18 14.61
CA LEU A 470 -25.48 12.56 14.69
C LEU A 470 -26.57 13.60 14.46
N ALA A 471 -27.38 13.37 13.43
CA ALA A 471 -28.53 14.22 13.17
C ALA A 471 -29.53 14.16 14.33
N PRO A 472 -30.09 15.31 14.76
CA PRO A 472 -31.17 15.32 15.74
C PRO A 472 -32.40 14.64 15.16
N LYS A 473 -33.19 14.01 16.03
CA LYS A 473 -34.56 13.65 15.69
C LYS A 473 -35.36 14.93 15.62
N ILE A 474 -35.87 15.25 14.44
CA ILE A 474 -36.88 16.28 14.26
C ILE A 474 -38.11 15.77 15.01
N GLY A 475 -38.52 16.49 16.05
CA GLY A 475 -39.82 16.25 16.65
C GLY A 475 -40.88 16.61 15.62
N ASP A 476 -42.00 15.88 15.58
CA ASP A 476 -43.18 16.39 14.89
C ASP A 476 -43.53 17.72 15.56
N GLU A 477 -43.14 18.84 14.94
CA GLU A 477 -43.67 20.14 15.30
C GLU A 477 -45.17 20.08 14.95
N GLU A 478 -46.03 19.96 15.97
CA GLU A 478 -47.46 20.26 15.85
C GLU A 478 -47.70 21.73 15.50
#